data_AF-A0A2X3C8L1-F1
#
_entry.id   AF-A0A2X3C8L1-F1
#
_cell.length_a   1.000
_cell.length_b   1.000
_cell.length_c   1.000
_cell.angle_alpha   90.00
_cell.angle_beta   90.00
_cell.angle_gamma   90.00
#
_symmetry.space_group_name_H-M   'P 1'
#
loop_
_entity.id
_entity.type
_entity.pdbx_description
1 polymer ?
#
loop_
_entity_poly.entity_id
_entity_poly.type
_entity_poly.pdbx_seq_one_letter_code
_entity_poly.pdbx_strand_id
1 'polypeptide(L)'
;MADLVILAPATADLIARVAAGMANDLVSTICLATPSPVAVVPAMNQQMYRAQATQHNLQTLATRGLLLWGPDSGSQACGDVGPGRMLDPLTIVDMAAQHFASPVKDLQHLNLMITAGRPVSHWIRCVISPTTALARWASRLPPPQRSGART
;
A
#
# COMPACT_ATOMS: atom_id res chain seq x y z
N MET A 1 13.35 -13.79 -5.03
CA MET A 1 13.69 -12.37 -5.21
C MET A 1 12.44 -11.58 -4.87
N ALA A 2 12.53 -10.46 -4.15
CA ALA A 2 11.34 -9.71 -3.77
C ALA A 2 10.78 -8.92 -4.97
N ASP A 3 9.47 -8.73 -5.06
CA ASP A 3 8.87 -7.92 -6.13
C ASP A 3 8.85 -6.42 -5.79
N LEU A 4 8.93 -6.08 -4.50
CA LEU A 4 9.01 -4.73 -3.95
C LEU A 4 9.71 -4.78 -2.59
N VAL A 5 10.59 -3.82 -2.31
CA VAL A 5 11.20 -3.63 -0.98
C VAL A 5 10.60 -2.39 -0.35
N ILE A 6 10.10 -2.49 0.89
CA ILE A 6 9.52 -1.35 1.63
C ILE A 6 10.35 -1.09 2.89
N LEU A 7 10.88 0.12 3.02
CA LEU A 7 11.57 0.59 4.21
C LEU A 7 10.60 1.38 5.09
N ALA A 8 10.03 0.74 6.12
CA ALA A 8 9.05 1.35 7.01
C ALA A 8 9.24 0.88 8.48
N PRO A 9 9.56 1.77 9.43
CA PRO A 9 9.91 3.18 9.25
C PRO A 9 11.31 3.36 8.61
N ALA A 10 11.44 4.31 7.69
CA ALA A 10 12.73 4.79 7.21
C ALA A 10 13.20 6.00 8.03
N THR A 11 14.13 5.77 8.96
CA THR A 11 14.74 6.83 9.76
C THR A 11 15.70 7.68 8.93
N ALA A 12 16.07 8.87 9.42
CA ALA A 12 17.04 9.74 8.75
C ALA A 12 18.38 9.03 8.50
N ASP A 13 18.81 8.20 9.45
CA ASP A 13 20.04 7.44 9.40
C ASP A 13 20.00 6.33 8.33
N LEU A 14 18.90 5.56 8.24
CA LEU A 14 18.72 4.60 7.16
C LEU A 14 18.69 5.29 5.78
N ILE A 15 17.96 6.40 5.67
CA ILE A 15 17.88 7.20 4.44
C ILE A 15 19.28 7.69 4.02
N ALA A 16 20.09 8.17 4.97
CA ALA A 16 21.45 8.62 4.69
C ALA A 16 22.34 7.48 4.18
N ARG A 17 22.29 6.29 4.81
CA ARG A 17 23.08 5.14 4.36
C ARG A 17 22.70 4.67 2.97
N VAL A 18 21.40 4.56 2.68
CA VAL A 18 20.92 4.17 1.34
C VAL A 18 21.27 5.23 0.30
N ALA A 19 21.15 6.52 0.63
CA ALA A 19 21.56 7.62 -0.26
C ALA A 19 23.07 7.63 -0.53
N ALA A 20 23.89 7.29 0.45
CA ALA A 20 25.34 7.16 0.30
C ALA A 20 25.77 5.85 -0.41
N GLY A 21 24.85 4.89 -0.62
CA GLY A 21 25.19 3.59 -1.20
C GLY A 21 25.99 2.69 -0.26
N MET A 22 25.79 2.84 1.05
CA MET A 22 26.44 1.97 2.05
C MET A 22 25.80 0.58 2.05
N ALA A 23 26.59 -0.44 2.40
CA ALA A 23 26.17 -1.84 2.49
C ALA A 23 26.78 -2.50 3.74
N ASN A 24 26.64 -1.83 4.89
CA ASN A 24 27.23 -2.26 6.17
C ASN A 24 26.24 -2.97 7.09
N ASP A 25 24.97 -3.06 6.71
CA ASP A 25 23.94 -3.86 7.37
C ASP A 25 23.10 -4.61 6.32
N LEU A 26 22.35 -5.64 6.73
CA LEU A 26 21.57 -6.47 5.81
C LEU A 26 20.57 -5.65 4.98
N VAL A 27 19.91 -4.66 5.57
CA VAL A 27 18.88 -3.86 4.90
C VAL A 27 19.50 -3.01 3.81
N SER A 28 20.56 -2.27 4.14
CA SER A 28 21.31 -1.43 3.19
C SER A 28 21.94 -2.25 2.07
N THR A 29 22.48 -3.44 2.38
CA THR A 29 23.00 -4.40 1.38
C THR A 29 21.90 -4.89 0.43
N ILE A 30 20.72 -5.25 0.95
CA ILE A 30 19.58 -5.65 0.11
C ILE A 30 19.16 -4.50 -0.81
N CYS A 31 19.07 -3.27 -0.29
CA CYS A 31 18.68 -2.10 -1.08
C CYS A 31 19.68 -1.81 -2.21
N LEU A 32 20.98 -2.03 -1.98
CA LEU A 32 22.01 -1.82 -2.98
C LEU A 32 22.06 -2.93 -4.04
N ALA A 33 21.80 -4.18 -3.64
CA ALA A 33 21.92 -5.35 -4.51
C ALA A 33 20.64 -5.72 -5.26
N THR A 34 19.48 -5.20 -4.83
CA THR A 34 18.19 -5.53 -5.44
C THR A 34 17.94 -4.72 -6.72
N PRO A 35 17.50 -5.34 -7.82
CA PRO A 35 16.94 -4.65 -8.98
C PRO A 35 15.45 -4.36 -8.82
N SER A 36 14.82 -4.85 -7.75
CA SER A 36 13.40 -4.62 -7.47
C SER A 36 13.17 -3.17 -7.02
N PRO A 37 11.99 -2.58 -7.30
CA PRO A 37 11.65 -1.26 -6.78
C PRO A 37 11.81 -1.19 -5.27
N VAL A 38 12.28 -0.05 -4.77
CA VAL A 38 12.42 0.23 -3.33
C VAL A 38 11.54 1.43 -2.98
N ALA A 39 10.63 1.23 -2.03
CA ALA A 39 9.82 2.26 -1.42
C ALA A 39 10.37 2.67 -0.05
N VAL A 40 10.55 3.96 0.14
CA VAL A 40 11.05 4.58 1.38
C VAL A 40 9.88 5.27 2.06
N VAL A 41 9.60 4.90 3.32
CA VAL A 41 8.53 5.50 4.12
C VAL A 41 9.13 6.31 5.28
N PRO A 42 9.41 7.61 5.12
CA PRO A 42 10.14 8.39 6.10
C PRO A 42 9.39 8.50 7.44
N ALA A 43 10.11 8.32 8.54
CA ALA A 43 9.60 8.51 9.89
C ALA A 43 10.67 9.07 10.83
N MET A 44 10.47 10.30 11.31
CA MET A 44 11.38 11.02 12.20
C MET A 44 10.70 12.28 12.75
N ASN A 45 11.29 12.94 13.75
CA ASN A 45 10.74 14.22 14.19
C ASN A 45 10.81 15.28 13.06
N GLN A 46 10.00 16.34 13.17
CA GLN A 46 9.87 17.37 12.14
C GLN A 46 11.18 18.11 11.83
N GLN A 47 12.02 18.32 12.85
CA GLN A 47 13.31 19.00 12.69
C GLN A 47 14.28 18.16 11.87
N MET A 48 14.40 16.86 12.17
CA MET A 48 15.20 15.90 11.40
C MET A 48 14.68 15.77 9.98
N TYR A 49 13.35 15.74 9.80
CA TYR A 49 12.77 15.69 8.46
C TYR A 49 13.15 16.93 7.65
N ARG A 50 13.03 18.13 8.23
CA ARG A 50 13.34 19.42 7.57
C ARG A 50 14.83 19.69 7.40
N ALA A 51 15.71 18.95 8.07
CA ALA A 51 17.14 19.14 7.94
C ALA A 51 17.58 19.03 6.48
N GLN A 52 18.45 19.94 6.05
CA GLN A 52 18.91 20.02 4.65
C GLN A 52 19.56 18.71 4.18
N ALA A 53 20.30 18.04 5.06
CA ALA A 53 20.89 16.73 4.77
C ALA A 53 19.82 15.66 4.46
N THR A 54 18.75 15.59 5.26
CA THR A 54 17.64 14.65 5.04
C THR A 54 16.93 14.94 3.72
N GLN A 55 16.63 16.23 3.46
CA GLN A 55 15.98 16.64 2.21
C GLN A 55 16.85 16.35 0.98
N HIS A 56 18.17 16.58 1.07
CA HIS A 56 19.12 16.23 0.02
C HIS A 56 19.19 14.72 -0.22
N ASN A 57 19.20 13.92 0.84
CA ASN A 57 19.20 12.46 0.72
C ASN A 57 17.91 11.95 0.09
N LEU A 58 16.75 12.45 0.52
CA LEU A 58 15.46 12.11 -0.08
C LEU A 58 15.44 12.47 -1.57
N GLN A 59 15.92 13.66 -1.94
CA GLN A 59 16.03 14.07 -3.33
C GLN A 59 16.96 13.15 -4.12
N THR A 60 18.09 12.73 -3.54
CA THR A 60 19.03 11.78 -4.16
C THR A 60 18.39 10.41 -4.38
N LEU A 61 17.58 9.94 -3.44
CA LEU A 61 16.85 8.68 -3.62
C LEU A 61 15.77 8.80 -4.70
N ALA A 62 15.06 9.92 -4.76
CA ALA A 62 14.08 10.19 -5.81
C ALA A 62 14.71 10.24 -7.20
N THR A 63 15.88 10.89 -7.36
CA THR A 63 16.58 10.94 -8.66
C THR A 63 17.11 9.58 -9.10
N ARG A 64 17.36 8.66 -8.16
CA ARG A 64 17.70 7.26 -8.43
C ARG A 64 16.49 6.37 -8.71
N GLY A 65 15.27 6.92 -8.68
CA GLY A 65 14.04 6.18 -9.00
C GLY A 65 13.44 5.40 -7.83
N LEU A 66 13.89 5.63 -6.58
CA LEU A 66 13.21 5.05 -5.42
C LEU A 66 11.87 5.74 -5.20
N LEU A 67 10.88 4.98 -4.74
CA LEU A 67 9.55 5.49 -4.44
C LEU A 67 9.58 6.14 -3.06
N LEU A 68 9.20 7.41 -2.96
CA LEU A 68 9.09 8.10 -1.67
C LEU A 68 7.62 8.13 -1.23
N TRP A 69 7.29 7.42 -0.16
CA TRP A 69 5.94 7.30 0.37
C TRP A 69 5.84 8.05 1.70
N GLY A 70 5.25 9.25 1.67
CA GLY A 70 5.14 10.12 2.83
C GLY A 70 6.30 11.11 2.96
N PRO A 71 6.56 11.65 4.17
CA PRO A 71 5.89 11.35 5.43
C PRO A 71 4.47 11.95 5.51
N ASP A 72 3.70 11.50 6.48
CA ASP A 72 2.47 12.14 6.93
C ASP A 72 2.76 13.36 7.83
N SER A 73 1.76 14.20 8.01
CA SER A 73 1.77 15.31 8.98
C SER A 73 0.87 14.99 10.18
N GLY A 74 1.32 15.28 11.39
CA GLY A 74 0.51 15.04 12.58
C GLY A 74 1.14 15.57 13.86
N SER A 75 0.43 15.39 14.98
CA SER A 75 0.93 15.73 16.32
C SER A 75 2.14 14.86 16.66
N GLN A 76 3.23 15.49 17.09
CA GLN A 76 4.45 14.82 17.48
C GLN A 76 4.58 14.77 19.01
N ALA A 77 5.49 13.92 19.50
CA ALA A 77 5.74 13.75 20.93
C ALA A 77 6.16 15.06 21.64
N CYS A 78 6.65 16.05 20.89
CA CYS A 78 7.02 17.37 21.39
C CYS A 78 5.85 18.37 21.47
N GLY A 79 4.63 17.99 21.05
CA GLY A 79 3.46 18.88 20.99
C GLY A 79 3.33 19.67 19.69
N ASP A 80 4.37 19.68 18.85
CA ASP A 80 4.35 20.32 17.53
C ASP A 80 3.56 19.51 16.50
N VAL A 81 2.97 20.21 15.52
CA VAL A 81 2.30 19.60 14.36
C VAL A 81 3.12 19.84 13.10
N GLY A 82 3.41 18.77 12.37
CA GLY A 82 4.14 18.88 11.11
C GLY A 82 4.56 17.57 10.48
N PRO A 83 5.30 17.65 9.35
CA PRO A 83 5.74 16.47 8.61
C PRO A 83 6.74 15.65 9.43
N GLY A 84 6.75 14.34 9.22
CA GLY A 84 7.73 13.42 9.81
C GLY A 84 7.10 12.18 10.45
N ARG A 85 5.77 12.15 10.60
CA ARG A 85 5.07 10.94 11.00
C ARG A 85 5.11 9.93 9.85
N MET A 86 5.35 8.66 10.15
CA MET A 86 5.20 7.61 9.13
C MET A 86 3.76 7.59 8.61
N LEU A 87 3.56 7.24 7.34
CA LEU A 87 2.24 6.88 6.85
C LEU A 87 1.62 5.78 7.71
N ASP A 88 0.29 5.76 7.80
CA ASP A 88 -0.42 4.67 8.47
C ASP A 88 -0.10 3.33 7.80
N PRO A 89 0.15 2.25 8.56
CA PRO A 89 0.48 0.95 7.99
C PRO A 89 -0.53 0.43 6.96
N LEU A 90 -1.83 0.69 7.14
CA LEU A 90 -2.84 0.28 6.17
C LEU A 90 -2.75 1.09 4.88
N THR A 91 -2.38 2.37 4.97
CA THR A 91 -2.08 3.19 3.79
C THR A 91 -0.88 2.63 3.02
N ILE A 92 0.18 2.19 3.71
CA ILE A 92 1.34 1.56 3.07
C ILE A 92 0.95 0.26 2.35
N VAL A 93 0.09 -0.56 2.97
CA VAL A 93 -0.44 -1.78 2.36
C VAL A 93 -1.25 -1.47 1.11
N ASP A 94 -2.12 -0.46 1.16
CA ASP A 94 -2.92 -0.03 0.01
C ASP A 94 -2.03 0.48 -1.13
N MET A 95 -0.99 1.26 -0.82
CA MET A 95 -0.02 1.71 -1.82
C MET A 95 0.75 0.55 -2.45
N ALA A 96 1.14 -0.44 -1.66
CA ALA A 96 1.78 -1.65 -2.17
C ALA A 96 0.84 -2.46 -3.07
N ALA A 97 -0.43 -2.65 -2.67
CA ALA A 97 -1.42 -3.32 -3.48
C ALA A 97 -1.66 -2.59 -4.81
N GLN A 98 -1.76 -1.25 -4.79
CA GLN A 98 -1.91 -0.43 -5.98
C GLN A 98 -0.70 -0.49 -6.91
N HIS A 99 0.52 -0.60 -6.35
CA HIS A 99 1.74 -0.77 -7.14
C HIS A 99 1.67 -2.02 -8.03
N PHE A 100 1.08 -3.11 -7.53
CA PHE A 100 0.87 -4.35 -8.28
C PHE A 100 -0.45 -4.40 -9.06
N ALA A 101 -1.39 -3.49 -8.80
CA ALA A 101 -2.72 -3.48 -9.39
C ALA A 101 -2.77 -2.97 -10.84
N SER A 102 -1.67 -3.11 -11.61
CA SER A 102 -1.72 -2.92 -13.06
C SER A 102 -2.92 -3.72 -13.60
N PRO A 103 -3.80 -3.13 -14.44
CA PRO A 103 -4.96 -3.83 -14.94
C PRO A 103 -4.48 -5.00 -15.78
N VAL A 104 -4.41 -6.17 -15.16
CA VAL A 104 -4.20 -7.44 -15.81
C VAL A 104 -5.45 -7.65 -16.66
N LYS A 105 -5.39 -7.17 -17.91
CA LYS A 105 -6.45 -7.38 -18.91
C LYS A 105 -6.46 -8.81 -19.42
N ASP A 106 -5.62 -9.69 -18.89
CA ASP A 106 -5.47 -11.08 -19.33
C ASP A 106 -6.77 -11.87 -19.20
N LEU A 107 -7.65 -11.50 -18.26
CA LEU A 107 -8.89 -12.22 -18.01
C LEU A 107 -10.11 -11.63 -18.74
N GLN A 108 -9.94 -10.59 -19.58
CA GLN A 108 -11.07 -9.92 -20.25
C GLN A 108 -11.84 -10.81 -21.24
N HIS A 109 -11.26 -11.93 -21.67
CA HIS A 109 -11.85 -12.88 -22.59
C HIS A 109 -12.39 -14.15 -21.91
N LEU A 110 -12.29 -14.24 -20.57
CA LEU A 110 -12.69 -15.43 -19.81
C LEU A 110 -14.01 -15.18 -19.07
N ASN A 111 -14.95 -16.12 -19.21
CA ASN A 111 -16.15 -16.18 -18.37
C ASN A 111 -15.81 -16.94 -17.08
N LEU A 112 -15.46 -16.20 -16.02
CA LEU A 112 -15.12 -16.78 -14.73
C LEU A 112 -16.37 -16.97 -13.86
N MET A 113 -16.62 -18.20 -13.41
CA MET A 113 -17.63 -18.53 -12.40
C MET A 113 -16.93 -18.80 -11.07
N ILE A 114 -17.18 -17.95 -10.07
CA ILE A 114 -16.65 -18.12 -8.71
C ILE A 114 -17.80 -18.62 -7.83
N THR A 115 -17.70 -19.84 -7.31
CA THR A 115 -18.65 -20.38 -6.32
C THR A 115 -18.02 -20.30 -4.93
N ALA A 116 -18.55 -19.45 -4.06
CA ALA A 116 -18.23 -19.47 -2.64
C ALA A 116 -19.34 -20.22 -1.89
N GLY A 117 -18.97 -21.26 -1.14
CA GLY A 117 -19.89 -21.95 -0.24
C GLY A 117 -20.34 -21.07 0.94
N ARG A 118 -21.30 -21.56 1.75
CA ARG A 118 -21.80 -20.81 2.91
C ARG A 118 -20.66 -20.41 3.86
N PRO A 119 -20.49 -19.12 4.18
CA PRO A 119 -19.52 -18.70 5.17
C PRO A 119 -20.04 -19.04 6.56
N VAL A 120 -19.36 -19.94 7.27
CA VAL A 120 -19.44 -20.02 8.73
C VAL A 120 -18.45 -18.98 9.28
N SER A 121 -18.97 -17.77 9.49
CA SER A 121 -18.28 -16.63 10.13
C SER A 121 -17.08 -15.98 9.40
N HIS A 122 -17.35 -14.80 8.84
CA HIS A 122 -16.45 -13.72 8.38
C HIS A 122 -15.85 -13.77 6.95
N TRP A 123 -15.57 -12.56 6.44
CA TRP A 123 -15.81 -11.99 5.11
C TRP A 123 -14.95 -12.50 3.94
N ILE A 124 -15.57 -12.68 2.77
CA ILE A 124 -14.89 -12.71 1.47
C ILE A 124 -15.23 -11.40 0.74
N ARG A 125 -14.23 -10.56 0.45
CA ARG A 125 -14.42 -9.40 -0.42
C ARG A 125 -14.02 -9.79 -1.85
N CYS A 126 -15.03 -10.03 -2.69
CA CYS A 126 -14.87 -10.23 -4.13
C CYS A 126 -15.27 -8.93 -4.85
N VAL A 127 -14.36 -8.35 -5.64
CA VAL A 127 -14.68 -7.22 -6.53
C VAL A 127 -14.33 -7.64 -7.94
N ILE A 128 -15.35 -7.83 -8.78
CA ILE A 128 -15.21 -7.94 -10.23
C ILE A 128 -16.35 -7.16 -10.87
N SER A 129 -16.01 -6.14 -11.67
CA SER A 129 -16.90 -5.51 -12.66
C SER A 129 -16.05 -4.82 -13.72
N PRO A 130 -16.53 -4.59 -14.97
CA PRO A 130 -17.91 -4.63 -15.48
C PRO A 130 -18.03 -5.60 -16.70
N THR A 131 -19.15 -6.12 -17.20
CA THR A 131 -20.51 -5.60 -17.46
C THR A 131 -21.39 -6.80 -17.92
N THR A 132 -22.71 -6.61 -18.00
CA THR A 132 -23.76 -7.50 -18.59
C THR A 132 -24.31 -8.68 -17.77
N ALA A 133 -23.55 -9.34 -16.89
CA ALA A 133 -24.05 -10.54 -16.20
C ALA A 133 -25.08 -10.23 -15.08
N LEU A 134 -24.90 -9.13 -14.34
CA LEU A 134 -25.73 -8.76 -13.19
C LEU A 134 -27.19 -8.45 -13.57
N ALA A 135 -27.44 -7.87 -14.75
CA ALA A 135 -28.79 -7.52 -15.20
C ALA A 135 -29.67 -8.76 -15.47
N ARG A 136 -29.07 -9.87 -15.91
CA ARG A 136 -29.80 -11.12 -16.21
C ARG A 136 -30.11 -11.97 -14.98
N TRP A 137 -29.39 -11.77 -13.87
CA TRP A 137 -29.59 -12.53 -12.64
C TRP A 137 -30.72 -11.94 -11.78
N ALA A 138 -30.82 -10.61 -11.70
CA ALA A 138 -31.87 -9.92 -10.95
C ALA A 138 -33.29 -10.27 -11.44
N SER A 139 -33.47 -10.61 -12.71
CA SER A 139 -34.78 -10.97 -13.29
C SER A 139 -35.23 -12.42 -13.00
N ARG A 140 -34.43 -13.23 -12.30
CA ARG A 140 -34.74 -14.64 -11.98
C ARG A 140 -35.03 -14.90 -10.50
N LEU A 141 -34.97 -13.87 -9.65
CA LEU A 141 -35.29 -14.02 -8.23
C LEU A 141 -36.80 -13.97 -8.00
N PRO A 142 -37.39 -14.92 -7.26
CA PRO A 142 -38.80 -14.85 -6.88
C PRO A 142 -39.05 -13.67 -5.92
N PRO A 143 -40.23 -13.03 -5.96
CA PRO A 143 -40.52 -11.88 -5.11
C PRO A 143 -40.52 -12.27 -3.62
N PRO A 144 -40.10 -11.36 -2.72
CA PRO A 144 -40.01 -11.65 -1.30
C PRO A 144 -41.40 -11.90 -0.71
N GLN A 145 -41.59 -13.07 -0.07
CA GLN A 145 -42.80 -13.35 0.70
C GLN A 145 -42.78 -12.56 2.01
N ARG A 146 -43.82 -11.74 2.22
CA ARG A 146 -44.06 -11.04 3.50
C ARG A 146 -44.60 -12.04 4.52
N SER A 147 -43.82 -12.38 5.54
CA SER A 147 -44.34 -13.10 6.71
C SER A 147 -45.23 -12.16 7.53
N GLY A 148 -46.50 -12.55 7.68
CA GLY A 148 -47.47 -11.83 8.49
C GLY A 148 -47.16 -11.95 9.98
N ALA A 149 -47.22 -10.82 10.68
CA ALA A 149 -47.30 -10.76 12.13
C ALA A 149 -48.71 -11.18 12.59
N ARG A 150 -48.80 -12.01 13.63
CA ARG A 150 -49.94 -12.13 14.56
C ARG A 150 -49.38 -12.71 15.86
N THR A 151 -49.24 -11.82 16.86
CA THR A 151 -49.99 -11.75 18.14
C THR A 151 -49.44 -12.69 19.19
#